data_AF-A0A3M7ML78-F1
#
_entry.id   AF-A0A3M7ML78-F1
#
_cell.length_a   1.000
_cell.length_b   1.000
_cell.length_c   1.000
_cell.angle_alpha   90.00
_cell.angle_beta   90.00
_cell.angle_gamma   90.00
#
_symmetry.space_group_name_H-M   'P 1'
#
loop_
_entity.id
_entity.type
_entity.pdbx_description
1 polymer ?
#
loop_
_entity_poly.entity_id
_entity_poly.type
_entity_poly.pdbx_seq_one_letter_code
_entity_poly.pdbx_strand_id
1 'polypeptide(L)'
;MASPELPTRTKTNTSFKTDDDGSRGDPYATTGLLEERIQAWKHACGYLEEYIAEVAKVEKSQAKDQERILKTLSGTLKEANHFDTALGGVSGLFENIRANTQAQSNMHVETSKNLTGSVLPILERLHQELKAKSKEVASGAGKSAKAVEVARVATQKHIDALSQHAANFDSSGGKVSAHNDPYVLQRGIYYRLNKQILEENNSRQDIVNVQNNFAEFEAHVISTFQTTINSYNQFMSGQADRQKAMYGDIAATASAIPPDFEWNGFVKRNSDVLVNPNAAPRSLDLVRFPNENHRSTRPLIEGSLERKSRGIGMGYKSGYYAVTPAGFLHQFKDNDNIHSDPTPEVSLYLPDCAIGAVDGVRFTIKGKDSSGSKLGNKMAVSSEWQFKAHTPSDAGKWHEVIASQIHAATASVPTSPIESKNATAINIATSQQKESATSGGGEQSTTTATPASPASPHGEKHYHIAPGQNELAEREYVSKQ
;
A
#
# COMPACT_ATOMS: atom_id res chain seq x y z
N MET A 1 -21.77 95.94 66.38
CA MET A 1 -21.16 95.00 67.34
C MET A 1 -20.58 93.85 66.53
N ALA A 2 -19.25 93.77 66.47
CA ALA A 2 -18.51 92.75 65.74
C ALA A 2 -18.26 91.54 66.66
N SER A 3 -18.61 90.34 66.22
CA SER A 3 -18.24 89.09 66.88
C SER A 3 -16.78 88.75 66.55
N PRO A 4 -15.94 88.32 67.52
CA PRO A 4 -14.55 88.00 67.26
C PRO A 4 -14.43 86.61 66.61
N GLU A 5 -13.64 86.54 65.55
CA GLU A 5 -13.23 85.31 64.88
C GLU A 5 -12.28 84.52 65.80
N LEU A 6 -12.66 83.29 66.15
CA LEU A 6 -11.84 82.39 66.98
C LEU A 6 -10.67 81.83 66.14
N PRO A 7 -9.46 81.68 66.72
CA PRO A 7 -8.31 81.17 65.97
C PRO A 7 -8.50 79.70 65.61
N THR A 8 -8.48 79.42 64.31
CA THR A 8 -8.51 78.07 63.73
C THR A 8 -7.27 77.30 64.18
N ARG A 9 -7.47 76.29 65.04
CA ARG A 9 -6.43 75.37 65.50
C ARG A 9 -5.91 74.55 64.32
N THR A 10 -4.78 74.96 63.75
CA THR A 10 -3.99 74.15 62.81
C THR A 10 -3.57 72.87 63.52
N LYS A 11 -4.21 71.74 63.19
CA LYS A 11 -3.71 70.42 63.57
C LYS A 11 -2.47 70.15 62.71
N THR A 12 -1.29 70.43 63.24
CA THR A 12 -0.02 69.87 62.76
C THR A 12 -0.03 68.37 63.06
N ASN A 13 -0.76 67.62 62.24
CA ASN A 13 -0.58 66.17 62.15
C ASN A 13 0.57 65.91 61.17
N THR A 14 1.77 66.39 61.50
CA THR A 14 3.01 66.02 60.83
C THR A 14 3.43 64.66 61.38
N SER A 15 2.68 63.61 61.01
CA SER A 15 3.26 62.28 60.94
C SER A 15 4.50 62.41 60.07
N PHE A 16 5.64 61.95 60.57
CA PHE A 16 6.88 61.86 59.80
C PHE A 16 6.59 61.12 58.50
N LYS A 17 6.36 61.86 57.41
CA LYS A 17 6.43 61.31 56.07
C LYS A 17 7.92 61.17 55.80
N THR A 18 8.42 59.95 55.96
CA THR A 18 9.58 59.53 55.20
C THR A 18 9.17 59.81 53.76
N ASP A 19 9.81 60.78 53.10
CA ASP A 19 9.57 61.00 51.67
C ASP A 19 9.81 59.65 51.00
N ASP A 20 8.69 59.01 50.63
CA ASP A 20 8.64 57.77 49.90
C ASP A 20 9.09 58.14 48.48
N ASP A 21 10.40 58.13 48.27
CA ASP A 21 11.04 58.34 46.96
C ASP A 21 10.65 57.23 45.95
N GLY A 22 9.74 56.31 46.30
CA GLY A 22 9.35 55.18 45.44
C GLY A 22 10.49 54.21 45.11
N SER A 23 11.69 54.48 45.62
CA SER A 23 12.96 53.85 45.21
C SER A 23 13.38 52.69 46.11
N ARG A 24 12.71 52.48 47.26
CA ARG A 24 13.16 51.50 48.27
C ARG A 24 12.61 50.09 48.07
N GLY A 25 11.51 49.93 47.32
CA GLY A 25 10.82 48.65 47.10
C GLY A 25 10.24 48.07 48.40
N ASP A 26 9.01 47.57 48.37
CA ASP A 26 8.44 46.87 49.53
C ASP A 26 8.95 45.41 49.57
N PRO A 27 9.63 44.97 50.65
CA PRO A 27 10.09 43.60 50.82
C PRO A 27 9.00 42.55 50.64
N TYR A 28 7.79 42.83 51.16
CA TYR A 28 6.68 41.88 51.09
C TYR A 28 6.10 41.81 49.68
N ALA A 29 5.86 42.95 49.04
CA ALA A 29 5.44 43.00 47.64
C ALA A 29 6.45 42.32 46.70
N THR A 30 7.75 42.54 46.92
CA THR A 30 8.81 41.91 46.10
C THR A 30 8.80 40.40 46.25
N THR A 31 8.72 39.90 47.49
CA THR A 31 8.69 38.45 47.75
C THR A 31 7.43 37.80 47.16
N GLY A 32 6.26 38.42 47.33
CA GLY A 32 5.01 37.94 46.75
C GLY A 32 5.07 37.87 45.22
N LEU A 33 5.65 38.89 44.57
CA LEU A 33 5.82 38.89 43.12
C LEU A 33 6.78 37.77 42.64
N LEU A 34 7.86 37.51 43.38
CA LEU A 34 8.78 36.41 43.06
C LEU A 34 8.13 35.03 43.25
N GLU A 35 7.23 34.88 44.24
CA GLU A 35 6.43 33.66 44.41
C GLU A 35 5.49 33.43 43.22
N GLU A 36 4.76 34.46 42.78
CA GLU A 36 3.93 34.41 41.58
C GLU A 36 4.76 34.05 40.34
N ARG A 37 5.96 34.63 40.22
CA ARG A 37 6.90 34.33 39.12
C ARG A 37 7.35 32.86 39.13
N ILE A 38 7.69 32.27 40.28
CA ILE A 38 8.02 30.84 40.36
C ILE A 38 6.81 29.98 40.04
N GLN A 39 5.63 30.37 40.49
CA GLN A 39 4.41 29.63 40.18
C GLN A 39 4.14 29.59 38.67
N ALA A 40 4.37 30.70 37.97
CA ALA A 40 4.31 30.74 36.50
C ALA A 40 5.30 29.76 35.86
N TRP A 41 6.55 29.72 36.34
CA TRP A 41 7.56 28.77 35.84
C TRP A 41 7.21 27.30 36.13
N LYS A 42 6.60 27.01 37.29
CA LYS A 42 6.09 25.67 37.60
C LYS A 42 5.00 25.24 36.63
N HIS A 43 4.07 26.12 36.30
CA HIS A 43 3.05 25.83 35.29
C HIS A 43 3.68 25.61 33.91
N ALA A 44 4.62 26.47 33.49
CA ALA A 44 5.31 26.31 32.22
C ALA A 44 6.06 24.97 32.10
N CYS A 45 6.77 24.56 33.16
CA CYS A 45 7.44 23.25 33.22
C CYS A 45 6.43 22.11 33.12
N GLY A 46 5.34 22.19 33.89
CA GLY A 46 4.28 21.17 33.88
C GLY A 46 3.61 21.01 32.50
N TYR A 47 3.36 22.11 31.79
CA TYR A 47 2.82 22.05 30.43
C TYR A 47 3.77 21.38 29.45
N LEU A 48 5.08 21.66 29.57
CA LEU A 48 6.07 21.03 28.72
C LEU A 48 6.24 19.53 29.05
N GLU A 49 6.19 19.15 30.32
CA GLU A 49 6.16 17.75 30.76
C GLU A 49 4.98 17.00 30.14
N GLU A 50 3.77 17.57 30.26
CA GLU A 50 2.55 16.97 29.73
C GLU A 50 2.61 16.82 28.21
N TYR A 51 3.08 17.86 27.50
CA TYR A 51 3.27 17.82 26.06
C TYR A 51 4.19 16.67 25.62
N ILE A 52 5.39 16.56 26.21
CA ILE A 52 6.36 15.52 25.85
C ILE A 52 5.82 14.13 26.23
N ALA A 53 5.11 14.01 27.36
CA ALA A 53 4.49 12.77 27.78
C ALA A 53 3.40 12.30 26.80
N GLU A 54 2.56 13.21 26.30
CA GLU A 54 1.56 12.87 25.28
C GLU A 54 2.20 12.49 23.95
N VAL A 55 3.26 13.19 23.49
CA VAL A 55 4.00 12.79 22.29
C VAL A 55 4.58 11.38 22.46
N ALA A 56 5.16 11.05 23.62
CA ALA A 56 5.68 9.71 23.87
C ALA A 56 4.59 8.62 23.85
N LYS A 57 3.36 8.94 24.27
CA LYS A 57 2.20 8.03 24.16
C LYS A 57 1.78 7.84 22.70
N VAL A 58 1.79 8.91 21.90
CA VAL A 58 1.50 8.85 20.46
C VAL A 58 2.50 7.93 19.76
N GLU A 59 3.80 8.07 20.01
CA GLU A 59 4.83 7.19 19.45
C GLU A 59 4.58 5.71 19.79
N LYS A 60 4.19 5.43 21.05
CA LYS A 60 3.83 4.08 21.46
C LYS A 60 2.58 3.55 20.74
N SER A 61 1.62 4.41 20.42
CA SER A 61 0.44 4.02 19.64
C SER A 61 0.82 3.73 18.19
N GLN A 62 1.64 4.58 17.58
CA GLN A 62 2.11 4.42 16.20
C GLN A 62 2.85 3.09 16.02
N ALA A 63 3.64 2.66 17.01
CA ALA A 63 4.26 1.33 16.99
C ALA A 63 3.24 0.19 16.83
N LYS A 64 2.11 0.25 17.55
CA LYS A 64 1.02 -0.74 17.46
C LYS A 64 0.29 -0.68 16.12
N ASP A 65 0.11 0.51 15.56
CA ASP A 65 -0.49 0.66 14.24
C ASP A 65 0.44 0.10 13.16
N GLN A 66 1.76 0.27 13.28
CA GLN A 66 2.72 -0.41 12.42
C GLN A 66 2.71 -1.93 12.56
N GLU A 67 2.51 -2.47 13.77
CA GLU A 67 2.29 -3.92 13.96
C GLU A 67 1.01 -4.41 13.25
N ARG A 68 -0.05 -3.60 13.21
CA ARG A 68 -1.27 -3.92 12.45
C ARG A 68 -1.01 -3.90 10.94
N ILE A 69 -0.24 -2.93 10.45
CA ILE A 69 0.19 -2.89 9.04
C ILE A 69 1.03 -4.13 8.72
N LEU A 70 1.98 -4.49 9.58
CA LEU A 70 2.82 -5.68 9.42
C LEU A 70 1.99 -6.98 9.35
N LYS A 71 0.87 -7.06 10.09
CA LYS A 71 -0.05 -8.21 10.02
C LYS A 71 -0.67 -8.41 8.63
N THR A 72 -0.84 -7.34 7.85
CA THR A 72 -1.29 -7.45 6.45
C THR A 72 -0.26 -8.16 5.55
N LEU A 73 1.01 -8.17 5.97
CA LEU A 73 2.14 -8.78 5.28
C LEU A 73 2.54 -10.14 5.88
N SER A 74 1.88 -10.60 6.95
CA SER A 74 2.32 -11.76 7.73
C SER A 74 1.97 -13.11 7.09
N GLY A 75 1.12 -13.12 6.06
CA GLY A 75 0.96 -14.29 5.20
C GLY A 75 2.15 -14.43 4.26
N THR A 76 2.59 -15.67 4.02
CA THR A 76 3.33 -15.95 2.78
C THR A 76 2.49 -15.48 1.60
N LEU A 77 3.14 -14.94 0.57
CA LEU A 77 2.45 -14.50 -0.63
C LEU A 77 1.57 -15.66 -1.12
N LYS A 78 0.26 -15.42 -1.29
CA LYS A 78 -0.63 -16.47 -1.81
C LYS A 78 -0.14 -16.87 -3.19
N GLU A 79 -0.12 -18.18 -3.44
CA GLU A 79 0.37 -18.74 -4.71
C GLU A 79 1.82 -18.29 -5.02
N ALA A 80 2.65 -18.20 -3.96
CA ALA A 80 4.07 -17.84 -4.06
C ALA A 80 4.86 -18.66 -5.09
N ASN A 81 4.40 -19.87 -5.40
CA ASN A 81 4.97 -20.72 -6.45
C ASN A 81 4.90 -20.09 -7.85
N HIS A 82 4.14 -19.03 -8.09
CA HIS A 82 4.18 -18.30 -9.36
C HIS A 82 5.33 -17.30 -9.46
N PHE A 83 5.84 -16.83 -8.33
CA PHE A 83 6.89 -15.82 -8.29
C PHE A 83 8.26 -16.47 -8.16
N ASP A 84 9.29 -15.82 -8.70
CA ASP A 84 10.65 -16.27 -8.50
C ASP A 84 11.06 -16.09 -7.02
N THR A 85 11.80 -17.08 -6.50
CA THR A 85 12.33 -17.07 -5.13
C THR A 85 13.71 -16.43 -5.04
N ALA A 86 14.37 -16.18 -6.19
CA ALA A 86 15.63 -15.47 -6.24
C ALA A 86 15.48 -14.03 -5.75
N LEU A 87 16.56 -13.50 -5.16
CA LEU A 87 16.63 -12.10 -4.77
C LEU A 87 16.42 -11.19 -6.00
N GLY A 88 15.66 -10.11 -5.81
CA GLY A 88 15.38 -9.11 -6.86
C GLY A 88 14.03 -9.24 -7.55
N GLY A 89 13.20 -10.21 -7.16
CA GLY A 89 11.81 -10.33 -7.60
C GLY A 89 10.77 -9.75 -6.64
N VAL A 90 9.51 -9.94 -6.97
CA VAL A 90 8.33 -9.54 -6.20
C VAL A 90 8.35 -10.17 -4.81
N SER A 91 8.75 -11.44 -4.68
CA SER A 91 8.92 -12.09 -3.38
C SER A 91 9.88 -11.31 -2.49
N GLY A 92 11.03 -10.89 -3.04
CA GLY A 92 12.03 -10.08 -2.33
C GLY A 92 11.52 -8.69 -1.96
N LEU A 93 10.70 -8.06 -2.79
CA LEU A 93 10.03 -6.80 -2.47
C LEU A 93 9.10 -6.94 -1.26
N PHE A 94 8.26 -7.98 -1.20
CA PHE A 94 7.38 -8.18 -0.05
C PHE A 94 8.16 -8.48 1.24
N GLU A 95 9.27 -9.21 1.16
CA GLU A 95 10.20 -9.38 2.29
C GLU A 95 10.80 -8.04 2.73
N ASN A 96 11.23 -7.20 1.79
CA ASN A 96 11.78 -5.87 2.08
C ASN A 96 10.74 -4.96 2.75
N ILE A 97 9.50 -4.92 2.23
CA ILE A 97 8.40 -4.16 2.83
C ILE A 97 8.17 -4.65 4.27
N ARG A 98 8.12 -5.97 4.49
CA ARG A 98 7.93 -6.54 5.82
C ARG A 98 9.04 -6.14 6.78
N ALA A 99 10.30 -6.24 6.36
CA ALA A 99 11.45 -5.85 7.17
C ALA A 99 11.42 -4.37 7.54
N ASN A 100 11.14 -3.50 6.56
CA ASN A 100 11.02 -2.06 6.79
C ASN A 100 9.82 -1.73 7.71
N THR A 101 8.64 -2.31 7.52
CA THR A 101 7.49 -2.07 8.42
C THR A 101 7.79 -2.53 9.86
N GLN A 102 8.44 -3.68 10.04
CA GLN A 102 8.85 -4.14 11.36
C GLN A 102 9.85 -3.19 12.02
N ALA A 103 10.82 -2.69 11.26
CA ALA A 103 11.78 -1.73 11.78
C ALA A 103 11.13 -0.36 12.07
N GLN A 104 10.08 0.05 11.34
CA GLN A 104 9.32 1.27 11.65
C GLN A 104 8.60 1.13 12.99
N SER A 105 7.96 -0.02 13.25
CA SER A 105 7.36 -0.31 14.56
C SER A 105 8.40 -0.20 15.69
N ASN A 106 9.56 -0.86 15.53
CA ASN A 106 10.63 -0.84 16.52
C ASN A 106 11.17 0.58 16.77
N MET A 107 11.32 1.38 15.71
CA MET A 107 11.75 2.77 15.78
C MET A 107 10.79 3.61 16.63
N HIS A 108 9.47 3.49 16.42
CA HIS A 108 8.47 4.20 17.25
C HIS A 108 8.52 3.76 18.73
N VAL A 109 8.74 2.47 19.00
CA VAL A 109 8.95 1.98 20.39
C VAL A 109 10.21 2.59 21.00
N GLU A 110 11.31 2.63 20.26
CA GLU A 110 12.58 3.21 20.69
C GLU A 110 12.42 4.70 21.00
N THR A 111 11.81 5.48 20.11
CA THR A 111 11.57 6.92 20.33
C THR A 111 10.72 7.15 21.58
N SER A 112 9.62 6.41 21.75
CA SER A 112 8.78 6.50 22.96
C SER A 112 9.59 6.26 24.25
N LYS A 113 10.47 5.24 24.24
CA LYS A 113 11.37 4.96 25.36
C LYS A 113 12.40 6.07 25.57
N ASN A 114 12.98 6.63 24.52
CA ASN A 114 13.94 7.72 24.61
C ASN A 114 13.30 9.00 25.18
N LEU A 115 12.09 9.33 24.75
CA LEU A 115 11.35 10.49 25.29
C LEU A 115 11.04 10.31 26.78
N THR A 116 10.56 9.13 27.18
CA THR A 116 10.22 8.84 28.58
C THR A 116 11.44 8.64 29.48
N GLY A 117 12.52 8.06 28.97
CA GLY A 117 13.71 7.69 29.74
C GLY A 117 14.83 8.74 29.75
N SER A 118 14.83 9.66 28.78
CA SER A 118 15.92 10.64 28.64
C SER A 118 15.43 12.08 28.66
N VAL A 119 14.29 12.40 28.04
CA VAL A 119 13.80 13.78 27.93
C VAL A 119 12.96 14.18 29.14
N LEU A 120 11.93 13.39 29.49
CA LEU A 120 11.06 13.68 30.64
C LEU A 120 11.81 13.83 31.98
N PRO A 121 12.82 12.98 32.31
CA PRO A 121 13.52 13.09 33.59
C PRO A 121 14.25 14.44 33.79
N ILE A 122 14.63 15.12 32.69
CA ILE A 122 15.23 16.46 32.76
C ILE A 122 14.22 17.46 33.33
N LEU A 123 12.98 17.41 32.84
CA LEU A 123 11.90 18.28 33.31
C LEU A 123 11.43 17.89 34.71
N GLU A 124 11.29 16.60 35.01
CA GLU A 124 10.89 16.13 36.34
C GLU A 124 11.85 16.63 37.42
N ARG A 125 13.16 16.59 37.13
CA ARG A 125 14.19 17.16 38.00
C ARG A 125 14.02 18.67 38.14
N LEU A 126 13.85 19.40 37.05
CA LEU A 126 13.64 20.85 37.06
C LEU A 126 12.39 21.24 37.86
N HIS A 127 11.32 20.45 37.78
CA HIS A 127 10.11 20.66 38.56
C HIS A 127 10.38 20.53 40.07
N GLN A 128 11.21 19.56 40.49
CA GLN A 128 11.63 19.48 41.89
C GLN A 128 12.52 20.66 42.31
N GLU A 129 13.42 21.12 41.44
CA GLU A 129 14.24 22.31 41.67
C GLU A 129 13.36 23.58 41.83
N LEU A 130 12.33 23.74 40.99
CA LEU A 130 11.33 24.82 41.10
C LEU A 130 10.53 24.75 42.40
N LYS A 131 10.14 23.56 42.85
CA LYS A 131 9.47 23.36 44.14
C LYS A 131 10.38 23.72 45.31
N ALA A 132 11.67 23.39 45.24
CA ALA A 132 12.65 23.76 46.26
C ALA A 132 12.85 25.29 46.28
N LYS A 133 13.01 25.92 45.12
CA LYS A 133 13.18 27.37 44.99
C LYS A 133 11.98 28.15 45.54
N SER A 134 10.76 27.66 45.29
CA SER A 134 9.54 28.24 45.83
C SER A 134 9.55 28.31 47.36
N LYS A 135 10.02 27.25 48.04
CA LYS A 135 10.13 27.23 49.51
C LYS A 135 11.22 28.17 50.01
N GLU A 136 12.33 28.25 49.29
CA GLU A 136 13.45 29.14 49.63
C GLU A 136 13.02 30.61 49.62
N VAL A 137 12.39 31.06 48.52
CA VAL A 137 11.92 32.45 48.35
C VAL A 137 10.92 32.83 49.44
N ALA A 138 9.96 31.96 49.76
CA ALA A 138 8.97 32.20 50.81
C ALA A 138 9.60 32.38 52.21
N SER A 139 10.77 31.79 52.46
CA SER A 139 11.45 31.83 53.76
C SER A 139 12.51 32.94 53.90
N GLY A 140 13.03 33.46 52.79
CA GLY A 140 14.25 34.30 52.78
C GLY A 140 14.07 35.73 53.26
N ALA A 141 12.94 36.38 52.97
CA ALA A 141 12.76 37.82 53.20
C ALA A 141 12.12 38.19 54.56
N GLY A 142 11.49 37.23 55.25
CA GLY A 142 10.66 37.53 56.44
C GLY A 142 11.44 38.01 57.67
N LYS A 143 12.73 37.67 57.80
CA LYS A 143 13.52 38.00 58.99
C LYS A 143 13.97 39.46 59.03
N SER A 144 14.50 39.99 57.92
CA SER A 144 14.99 41.37 57.86
C SER A 144 13.83 42.38 57.83
N ALA A 145 12.71 42.05 57.18
CA ALA A 145 11.49 42.86 57.22
C ALA A 145 10.94 43.04 58.65
N LYS A 146 11.02 41.99 59.49
CA LYS A 146 10.62 42.08 60.92
C LYS A 146 11.56 42.97 61.73
N ALA A 147 12.87 42.96 61.46
CA ALA A 147 13.83 43.81 62.14
C ALA A 147 13.60 45.30 61.85
N VAL A 148 13.26 45.62 60.59
CA VAL A 148 12.85 46.97 60.16
C VAL A 148 11.61 47.43 60.93
N GLU A 149 10.57 46.59 61.03
CA GLU A 149 9.34 46.94 61.73
C GLU A 149 9.58 47.24 63.22
N VAL A 150 10.39 46.42 63.90
CA VAL A 150 10.76 46.66 65.30
C VAL A 150 11.51 47.98 65.47
N ALA A 151 12.42 48.32 64.56
CA ALA A 151 13.14 49.58 64.59
C ALA A 151 12.22 50.78 64.35
N ARG A 152 11.29 50.68 63.38
CA ARG A 152 10.28 51.71 63.09
C ARG A 152 9.39 52.02 64.28
N VAL A 153 8.82 51.01 64.92
CA VAL A 153 7.98 51.17 66.13
C VAL A 153 8.76 51.84 67.26
N ALA A 154 10.03 51.44 67.46
CA ALA A 154 10.88 52.04 68.50
C ALA A 154 11.19 53.51 68.23
N THR A 155 11.44 53.89 66.97
CA THR A 155 11.65 55.28 66.54
C THR A 155 10.38 56.10 66.73
N GLN A 156 9.23 55.60 66.25
CA GLN A 156 7.95 56.31 66.34
C GLN A 156 7.58 56.64 67.79
N LYS A 157 7.75 55.69 68.71
CA LYS A 157 7.51 55.91 70.14
C LYS A 157 8.30 57.09 70.71
N HIS A 158 9.53 57.32 70.24
CA HIS A 158 10.36 58.44 70.71
C HIS A 158 9.99 59.76 70.03
N ILE A 159 9.55 59.72 68.76
CA ILE A 159 8.99 60.88 68.06
C ILE A 159 7.73 61.36 68.77
N ASP A 160 6.83 60.44 69.13
CA ASP A 160 5.58 60.76 69.83
C ASP A 160 5.87 61.35 71.22
N ALA A 161 6.83 60.77 71.95
CA ALA A 161 7.27 61.30 73.25
C ALA A 161 7.86 62.72 73.12
N LEU A 162 8.71 62.98 72.12
CA LEU A 162 9.23 64.33 71.88
C LEU A 162 8.12 65.31 71.56
N SER A 163 7.18 64.93 70.69
CA SER A 163 6.02 65.77 70.33
C SER A 163 5.20 66.16 71.56
N GLN A 164 4.89 65.19 72.42
CA GLN A 164 4.14 65.41 73.65
C GLN A 164 4.88 66.33 74.63
N HIS A 165 6.17 66.08 74.86
CA HIS A 165 6.94 66.83 75.85
C HIS A 165 7.38 68.22 75.37
N ALA A 166 7.61 68.40 74.07
CA ALA A 166 7.87 69.71 73.48
C ALA A 166 6.62 70.60 73.53
N ALA A 167 5.43 70.08 73.19
CA ALA A 167 4.18 70.85 73.28
C ALA A 167 3.82 71.27 74.73
N ASN A 168 4.19 70.44 75.70
CA ASN A 168 3.96 70.72 77.12
C ASN A 168 5.02 71.65 77.74
N PHE A 169 6.12 71.94 77.04
CA PHE A 169 7.23 72.74 77.58
C PHE A 169 6.79 74.18 77.88
N ASP A 170 6.12 74.83 76.91
CA ASP A 170 5.65 76.22 77.04
C ASP A 170 4.51 76.36 78.07
N SER A 171 3.62 75.37 78.14
CA SER A 171 2.45 75.39 79.04
C SER A 171 2.77 75.01 80.49
N SER A 172 3.89 74.33 80.75
CA SER A 172 4.33 73.92 82.10
C SER A 172 5.33 74.88 82.75
N GLY A 173 5.70 75.97 82.07
CA GLY A 173 6.73 76.91 82.54
C GLY A 173 8.13 76.27 82.60
N GLY A 174 8.44 75.33 81.69
CA GLY A 174 9.75 74.67 81.60
C GLY A 174 10.01 73.57 82.63
N LYS A 175 9.01 73.14 83.41
CA LYS A 175 9.15 72.06 84.40
C LYS A 175 9.01 70.69 83.75
N VAL A 176 10.11 70.13 83.24
CA VAL A 176 10.17 68.79 82.65
C VAL A 176 11.19 67.91 83.40
N SER A 177 10.88 66.62 83.58
CA SER A 177 11.85 65.68 84.18
C SER A 177 13.02 65.43 83.23
N ALA A 178 14.24 65.25 83.74
CA ALA A 178 15.46 65.05 82.92
C ALA A 178 15.35 63.96 81.84
N HIS A 179 14.59 62.89 82.06
CA HIS A 179 14.39 61.82 81.07
C HIS A 179 13.46 62.19 79.92
N ASN A 180 12.56 63.14 80.16
CA ASN A 180 11.55 63.62 79.20
C ASN A 180 11.93 64.99 78.61
N ASP A 181 13.15 65.47 78.88
CA ASP A 181 13.67 66.70 78.33
C ASP A 181 13.67 66.62 76.78
N PRO A 182 13.08 67.62 76.08
CA PRO A 182 12.99 67.60 74.62
C PRO A 182 14.34 67.47 73.91
N TYR A 183 15.42 68.06 74.45
CA TYR A 183 16.76 67.93 73.86
C TYR A 183 17.31 66.51 74.00
N VAL A 184 17.11 65.85 75.16
CA VAL A 184 17.48 64.44 75.35
C VAL A 184 16.68 63.51 74.44
N LEU A 185 15.36 63.72 74.31
CA LEU A 185 14.49 62.94 73.43
C LEU A 185 14.89 63.10 71.96
N GLN A 186 15.22 64.31 71.50
CA GLN A 186 15.70 64.58 70.14
C GLN A 186 16.98 63.80 69.82
N ARG A 187 17.96 63.76 70.73
CA ARG A 187 19.17 62.94 70.55
C ARG A 187 18.85 61.45 70.53
N GLY A 188 17.89 61.00 71.35
CA GLY A 188 17.38 59.63 71.35
C GLY A 188 16.72 59.21 70.03
N ILE A 189 16.02 60.15 69.38
CA ILE A 189 15.45 59.96 68.04
C ILE A 189 16.57 59.82 67.00
N TYR A 190 17.56 60.70 66.97
CA TYR A 190 18.68 60.58 66.00
C TYR A 190 19.38 59.22 66.08
N TYR A 191 19.63 58.71 67.30
CA TYR A 191 20.21 57.38 67.49
C TYR A 191 19.32 56.26 66.92
N ARG A 192 18.01 56.29 67.18
CA ARG A 192 17.05 55.27 66.71
C ARG A 192 16.79 55.36 65.21
N LEU A 193 16.72 56.57 64.67
CA LEU A 193 16.56 56.81 63.24
C LEU A 193 17.78 56.27 62.49
N ASN A 194 19.01 56.50 62.99
CA ASN A 194 20.20 55.90 62.42
C ASN A 194 20.13 54.36 62.45
N LYS A 195 19.70 53.76 63.57
CA LYS A 195 19.48 52.31 63.65
C LYS A 195 18.44 51.82 62.65
N GLN A 196 17.29 52.49 62.54
CA GLN A 196 16.25 52.15 61.58
C GLN A 196 16.78 52.21 60.14
N ILE A 197 17.53 53.25 59.77
CA ILE A 197 18.14 53.37 58.45
C ILE A 197 19.09 52.20 58.17
N LEU A 198 19.89 51.79 59.16
CA LEU A 198 20.77 50.62 59.02
C LEU A 198 19.97 49.33 58.80
N GLU A 199 18.91 49.08 59.57
CA GLU A 199 18.07 47.89 59.37
C GLU A 199 17.35 47.90 58.01
N GLU A 200 16.86 49.06 57.56
CA GLU A 200 16.23 49.20 56.25
C GLU A 200 17.23 49.00 55.10
N ASN A 201 18.47 49.48 55.25
CA ASN A 201 19.53 49.25 54.26
C ASN A 201 19.94 47.77 54.20
N ASN A 202 20.03 47.10 55.35
CA ASN A 202 20.29 45.67 55.42
C ASN A 202 19.16 44.87 54.76
N SER A 203 17.90 45.17 55.09
CA SER A 203 16.74 44.52 54.48
C SER A 203 16.71 44.71 52.96
N ARG A 204 17.01 45.92 52.47
CA ARG A 204 17.13 46.18 51.03
C ARG A 204 18.23 45.32 50.39
N GLN A 205 19.40 45.23 51.01
CA GLN A 205 20.50 44.42 50.48
C GLN A 205 20.13 42.93 50.43
N ASP A 206 19.44 42.41 51.44
CA ASP A 206 18.94 41.03 51.45
C ASP A 206 17.99 40.75 50.28
N ILE A 207 17.05 41.67 50.02
CA ILE A 207 16.10 41.53 48.91
C ILE A 207 16.81 41.57 47.56
N VAL A 208 17.77 42.49 47.39
CA VAL A 208 18.59 42.55 46.16
C VAL A 208 19.35 41.22 45.96
N ASN A 209 19.87 40.62 47.03
CA ASN A 209 20.53 39.32 46.94
C ASN A 209 19.55 38.21 46.52
N VAL A 210 18.33 38.19 47.08
CA VAL A 210 17.27 37.26 46.67
C VAL A 210 16.90 37.45 45.19
N GLN A 211 16.77 38.68 44.72
CA GLN A 211 16.48 38.99 43.31
C GLN A 211 17.60 38.52 42.37
N ASN A 212 18.87 38.79 42.72
CA ASN A 212 20.01 38.35 41.90
C ASN A 212 20.09 36.83 41.82
N ASN A 213 19.93 36.14 42.95
CA ASN A 213 19.93 34.69 42.99
C ASN A 213 18.72 34.07 42.26
N PHE A 214 17.58 34.75 42.27
CA PHE A 214 16.43 34.38 41.45
C PHE A 214 16.72 34.52 39.95
N ALA A 215 17.37 35.61 39.54
CA ALA A 215 17.72 35.84 38.14
C ALA A 215 18.67 34.76 37.60
N GLU A 216 19.66 34.36 38.40
CA GLU A 216 20.54 33.22 38.07
C GLU A 216 19.76 31.91 37.94
N PHE A 217 18.82 31.65 38.86
CA PHE A 217 17.97 30.48 38.80
C PHE A 217 17.05 30.49 37.56
N GLU A 218 16.46 31.63 37.20
CA GLU A 218 15.65 31.75 36.00
C GLU A 218 16.46 31.49 34.72
N ALA A 219 17.72 31.96 34.66
CA ALA A 219 18.62 31.62 33.56
C ALA A 219 18.87 30.10 33.46
N HIS A 220 19.02 29.42 34.60
CA HIS A 220 19.14 27.95 34.64
C HIS A 220 17.87 27.22 34.18
N VAL A 221 16.68 27.70 34.57
CA VAL A 221 15.38 27.18 34.11
C VAL A 221 15.30 27.24 32.57
N ILE A 222 15.62 28.41 32.00
CA ILE A 222 15.59 28.61 30.54
C ILE A 222 16.60 27.70 29.83
N SER A 223 17.83 27.63 30.34
CA SER A 223 18.86 26.74 29.80
C SER A 223 18.40 25.27 29.79
N THR A 224 17.77 24.83 30.89
CA THR A 224 17.25 23.46 31.01
C THR A 224 16.11 23.18 30.03
N PHE A 225 15.23 24.16 29.78
CA PHE A 225 14.21 24.07 28.72
C PHE A 225 14.85 23.92 27.35
N GLN A 226 15.86 24.74 27.03
CA GLN A 226 16.58 24.67 25.76
C GLN A 226 17.25 23.30 25.58
N THR A 227 17.93 22.77 26.60
CA THR A 227 18.50 21.42 26.58
C THR A 227 17.43 20.36 26.33
N THR A 228 16.28 20.47 27.00
CA THR A 228 15.16 19.53 26.84
C THR A 228 14.63 19.54 25.41
N ILE A 229 14.36 20.71 24.84
CA ILE A 229 13.84 20.86 23.48
C ILE A 229 14.86 20.39 22.44
N ASN A 230 16.15 20.65 22.65
CA ASN A 230 17.20 20.15 21.77
C ASN A 230 17.30 18.62 21.78
N SER A 231 17.20 17.99 22.96
CA SER A 231 17.17 16.54 23.09
C SER A 231 15.92 15.93 22.44
N TYR A 232 14.75 16.54 22.66
CA TYR A 232 13.51 16.18 21.97
C TYR A 232 13.68 16.23 20.44
N ASN A 233 14.19 17.35 19.91
CA ASN A 233 14.43 17.51 18.48
C ASN A 233 15.38 16.43 17.94
N GLN A 234 16.48 16.13 18.64
CA GLN A 234 17.43 15.09 18.24
C GLN A 234 16.76 13.72 18.03
N PHE A 235 15.88 13.30 18.95
CA PHE A 235 15.16 12.03 18.81
C PHE A 235 14.12 12.07 17.68
N MET A 236 13.30 13.11 17.60
CA MET A 236 12.23 13.21 16.62
C MET A 236 12.75 13.39 15.19
N SER A 237 13.77 14.24 14.98
CA SER A 237 14.43 14.41 13.68
C SER A 237 15.13 13.11 13.24
N GLY A 238 15.87 12.46 14.14
CA GLY A 238 16.53 11.20 13.85
C GLY A 238 15.55 10.09 13.46
N GLN A 239 14.38 10.04 14.11
CA GLN A 239 13.28 9.17 13.71
C GLN A 239 12.78 9.51 12.30
N ALA A 240 12.50 10.79 12.01
CA ALA A 240 12.00 11.21 10.71
C ALA A 240 12.96 10.84 9.56
N ASP A 241 14.27 11.02 9.77
CA ASP A 241 15.30 10.65 8.79
C ASP A 241 15.36 9.14 8.55
N ARG A 242 15.32 8.33 9.63
CA ARG A 242 15.26 6.86 9.52
C ARG A 242 14.00 6.44 8.77
N GLN A 243 12.84 6.98 9.12
CA GLN A 243 11.59 6.65 8.47
C GLN A 243 11.61 6.98 6.96
N LYS A 244 12.15 8.14 6.60
CA LYS A 244 12.37 8.53 5.20
C LYS A 244 13.27 7.55 4.47
N ALA A 245 14.38 7.12 5.07
CA ALA A 245 15.29 6.15 4.47
C ALA A 245 14.59 4.80 4.20
N MET A 246 13.73 4.36 5.11
CA MET A 246 12.99 3.10 4.97
C MET A 246 11.96 3.14 3.84
N TYR A 247 11.25 4.25 3.67
CA TYR A 247 10.39 4.43 2.50
C TYR A 247 11.19 4.47 1.20
N GLY A 248 12.37 5.10 1.22
CA GLY A 248 13.30 5.12 0.09
C GLY A 248 13.77 3.70 -0.29
N ASP A 249 14.10 2.87 0.69
CA ASP A 249 14.55 1.48 0.49
C ASP A 249 13.47 0.60 -0.15
N ILE A 250 12.21 0.73 0.30
CA ILE A 250 11.07 0.04 -0.33
C ILE A 250 10.92 0.44 -1.79
N ALA A 251 10.94 1.75 -2.07
CA ALA A 251 10.78 2.27 -3.43
C ALA A 251 11.95 1.87 -4.34
N ALA A 252 13.17 1.91 -3.83
CA ALA A 252 14.37 1.49 -4.54
C ALA A 252 14.33 -0.01 -4.85
N THR A 253 13.92 -0.85 -3.89
CA THR A 253 13.77 -2.30 -4.09
C THR A 253 12.74 -2.60 -5.18
N ALA A 254 11.58 -1.92 -5.16
CA ALA A 254 10.56 -2.11 -6.20
C ALA A 254 11.07 -1.67 -7.59
N SER A 255 11.78 -0.54 -7.65
CA SER A 255 12.32 -0.01 -8.91
C SER A 255 13.46 -0.84 -9.49
N ALA A 256 14.13 -1.64 -8.65
CA ALA A 256 15.23 -2.51 -9.06
C ALA A 256 14.76 -3.82 -9.73
N ILE A 257 13.46 -4.14 -9.67
CA ILE A 257 12.90 -5.37 -10.27
C ILE A 257 12.86 -5.20 -11.81
N PRO A 258 13.60 -6.01 -12.59
CA PRO A 258 13.49 -5.98 -14.04
C PRO A 258 12.08 -6.42 -14.50
N PRO A 259 11.46 -5.75 -15.49
CA PRO A 259 10.09 -6.07 -15.92
C PRO A 259 9.88 -7.52 -16.40
N ASP A 260 10.93 -8.16 -16.90
CA ASP A 260 10.92 -9.53 -17.42
C ASP A 260 11.36 -10.59 -16.40
N PHE A 261 11.79 -10.17 -15.20
CA PHE A 261 12.36 -11.06 -14.18
C PHE A 261 11.41 -12.20 -13.81
N GLU A 262 10.18 -11.86 -13.43
CA GLU A 262 9.18 -12.84 -13.01
C GLU A 262 8.79 -13.79 -14.14
N TRP A 263 8.61 -13.24 -15.35
CA TRP A 263 8.21 -14.05 -16.50
C TRP A 263 9.32 -15.03 -16.91
N ASN A 264 10.57 -14.57 -16.96
CA ASN A 264 11.71 -15.44 -17.29
C ASN A 264 11.89 -16.55 -16.25
N GLY A 265 11.77 -16.22 -14.96
CA GLY A 265 11.78 -17.19 -13.87
C GLY A 265 10.66 -18.21 -13.98
N PHE A 266 9.44 -17.75 -14.27
CA PHE A 266 8.26 -18.59 -14.46
C PHE A 266 8.41 -19.54 -15.67
N VAL A 267 8.85 -19.03 -16.83
CA VAL A 267 9.06 -19.83 -18.04
C VAL A 267 10.11 -20.92 -17.81
N LYS A 268 11.22 -20.56 -17.16
CA LYS A 268 12.29 -21.51 -16.85
C LYS A 268 11.79 -22.67 -15.98
N ARG A 269 11.01 -22.36 -14.94
CA ARG A 269 10.47 -23.35 -13.99
C ARG A 269 9.39 -24.26 -14.58
N ASN A 270 8.65 -23.78 -15.57
CA ASN A 270 7.52 -24.51 -16.19
C ASN A 270 7.79 -24.85 -17.65
N SER A 271 9.05 -25.02 -18.03
CA SER A 271 9.47 -25.21 -19.43
C SER A 271 9.01 -26.53 -20.05
N ASP A 272 8.63 -27.50 -19.22
CA ASP A 272 8.05 -28.79 -19.58
C ASP A 272 6.55 -28.71 -19.88
N VAL A 273 5.85 -27.75 -19.26
CA VAL A 273 4.40 -27.55 -19.43
C VAL A 273 4.10 -26.47 -20.47
N LEU A 274 4.89 -25.41 -20.50
CA LEU A 274 4.66 -24.29 -21.40
C LEU A 274 4.94 -24.67 -22.85
N VAL A 275 4.09 -24.16 -23.74
CA VAL A 275 4.29 -24.34 -25.19
C VAL A 275 5.58 -23.64 -25.58
N ASN A 276 6.49 -24.39 -26.21
CA ASN A 276 7.71 -23.82 -26.77
C ASN A 276 7.35 -22.92 -27.97
N PRO A 277 7.56 -21.59 -27.89
CA PRO A 277 7.22 -20.68 -28.98
C PRO A 277 8.10 -20.88 -30.21
N ASN A 278 9.26 -21.53 -30.05
CA ASN A 278 10.18 -21.83 -31.14
C ASN A 278 9.89 -23.19 -31.79
N ALA A 279 8.90 -23.94 -31.31
CA ALA A 279 8.50 -25.18 -31.95
C ALA A 279 7.81 -24.88 -33.29
N ALA A 280 8.18 -25.62 -34.33
CA ALA A 280 7.52 -25.49 -35.63
C ALA A 280 6.02 -25.78 -35.51
N PRO A 281 5.15 -25.03 -36.20
CA PRO A 281 3.74 -25.37 -36.31
C PRO A 281 3.58 -26.81 -36.79
N ARG A 282 2.57 -27.51 -36.26
CA ARG A 282 2.25 -28.85 -36.75
C ARG A 282 1.79 -28.76 -38.21
N SER A 283 2.38 -29.59 -39.07
CA SER A 283 1.93 -29.79 -40.46
C SER A 283 1.29 -31.16 -40.60
N LEU A 284 0.25 -31.26 -41.45
CA LEU A 284 -0.35 -32.53 -41.84
C LEU A 284 0.69 -33.48 -42.47
N ASP A 285 1.72 -32.96 -43.14
CA ASP A 285 2.77 -33.77 -43.76
C ASP A 285 3.55 -34.63 -42.76
N LEU A 286 3.58 -34.20 -41.49
CA LEU A 286 4.25 -34.85 -40.37
C LEU A 286 3.31 -35.74 -39.56
N VAL A 287 2.02 -35.78 -39.91
CA VAL A 287 1.03 -36.63 -39.24
C VAL A 287 0.91 -37.93 -40.01
N ARG A 288 1.03 -39.05 -39.28
CA ARG A 288 0.74 -40.39 -39.80
C ARG A 288 -0.41 -40.97 -39.01
N PHE A 289 -1.30 -41.68 -39.70
CA PHE A 289 -2.40 -42.39 -39.06
C PHE A 289 -2.46 -43.85 -39.55
N PRO A 290 -3.00 -44.77 -38.73
CA PRO A 290 -3.12 -46.17 -39.13
C PRO A 290 -3.88 -46.32 -40.46
N ASN A 291 -3.39 -47.20 -41.34
CA ASN A 291 -3.97 -47.49 -42.65
C ASN A 291 -3.95 -46.34 -43.69
N GLU A 292 -3.25 -45.24 -43.44
CA GLU A 292 -3.09 -44.13 -44.42
C GLU A 292 -2.67 -44.65 -45.81
N ASN A 293 -1.69 -45.55 -45.85
CA ASN A 293 -1.16 -46.16 -47.08
C ASN A 293 -1.76 -47.54 -47.40
N HIS A 294 -2.91 -47.89 -46.82
CA HIS A 294 -3.55 -49.18 -47.11
C HIS A 294 -4.00 -49.23 -48.57
N ARG A 295 -3.88 -50.38 -49.23
CA ARG A 295 -4.22 -50.50 -50.66
C ARG A 295 -5.64 -50.03 -51.02
N SER A 296 -6.59 -50.12 -50.10
CA SER A 296 -7.98 -49.70 -50.31
C SER A 296 -8.22 -48.19 -50.27
N THR A 297 -7.28 -47.40 -49.74
CA THR A 297 -7.37 -45.93 -49.68
C THR A 297 -6.78 -45.26 -50.93
N ARG A 298 -6.12 -46.04 -51.79
CA ARG A 298 -5.57 -45.57 -53.06
C ARG A 298 -6.57 -45.82 -54.20
N PRO A 299 -7.03 -44.78 -54.92
CA PRO A 299 -7.95 -44.97 -56.02
C PRO A 299 -7.28 -45.72 -57.18
N LEU A 300 -8.07 -46.51 -57.90
CA LEU A 300 -7.66 -47.20 -59.13
C LEU A 300 -7.48 -46.21 -60.28
N ILE A 301 -8.34 -45.18 -60.32
CA ILE A 301 -8.22 -44.00 -61.17
C ILE A 301 -8.95 -42.83 -60.49
N GLU A 302 -8.40 -41.63 -60.59
CA GLU A 302 -9.01 -40.41 -60.09
C GLU A 302 -8.71 -39.22 -61.02
N GLY A 303 -9.56 -38.20 -61.00
CA GLY A 303 -9.42 -37.03 -61.86
C GLY A 303 -10.73 -36.34 -62.17
N SER A 304 -10.67 -35.27 -62.95
CA SER A 304 -11.86 -34.52 -63.34
C SER A 304 -12.57 -35.15 -64.55
N LEU A 305 -13.89 -35.30 -64.46
CA LEU A 305 -14.77 -35.66 -65.57
C LEU A 305 -15.89 -34.65 -65.63
N GLU A 306 -16.45 -34.44 -66.83
CA GLU A 306 -17.69 -33.68 -66.96
C GLU A 306 -18.87 -34.63 -67.04
N ARG A 307 -19.93 -34.35 -66.29
CA ARG A 307 -21.17 -35.13 -66.29
C ARG A 307 -22.33 -34.30 -66.80
N LYS A 308 -23.15 -34.88 -67.67
CA LYS A 308 -24.38 -34.22 -68.12
C LYS A 308 -25.35 -34.02 -66.95
N SER A 309 -25.65 -32.76 -66.65
CA SER A 309 -26.59 -32.35 -65.60
C SER A 309 -28.02 -32.81 -65.92
N ARG A 310 -28.77 -33.26 -64.91
CA ARG A 310 -30.19 -33.67 -65.01
C ARG A 310 -31.18 -32.61 -64.49
N GLY A 311 -30.69 -31.44 -64.04
CA GLY A 311 -31.51 -30.36 -63.46
C GLY A 311 -31.69 -29.13 -64.36
N ILE A 312 -32.19 -28.02 -63.79
CA ILE A 312 -32.36 -26.73 -64.48
C ILE A 312 -30.96 -26.15 -64.77
N GLY A 313 -30.47 -26.40 -65.98
CA GLY A 313 -29.10 -26.14 -66.40
C GLY A 313 -28.62 -27.29 -67.28
N MET A 314 -29.05 -27.26 -68.55
CA MET A 314 -28.71 -28.27 -69.55
C MET A 314 -27.26 -28.07 -70.00
N GLY A 315 -26.37 -28.98 -69.60
CA GLY A 315 -24.95 -28.92 -69.93
C GLY A 315 -24.13 -29.97 -69.19
N TYR A 316 -22.86 -30.08 -69.57
CA TYR A 316 -21.87 -30.89 -68.86
C TYR A 316 -21.26 -30.07 -67.72
N LYS A 317 -21.20 -30.64 -66.51
CA LYS A 317 -20.58 -30.02 -65.32
C LYS A 317 -19.36 -30.82 -64.90
N SER A 318 -18.24 -30.14 -64.71
CA SER A 318 -17.03 -30.75 -64.17
C SER A 318 -17.23 -31.14 -62.70
N GLY A 319 -16.67 -32.28 -62.31
CA GLY A 319 -16.53 -32.72 -60.93
C GLY A 319 -15.28 -33.58 -60.78
N TYR A 320 -14.86 -33.85 -59.55
CA TYR A 320 -13.76 -34.75 -59.28
C TYR A 320 -14.30 -36.16 -59.06
N TYR A 321 -13.70 -37.16 -59.69
CA TYR A 321 -14.17 -38.54 -59.62
C TYR A 321 -13.05 -39.44 -59.15
N ALA A 322 -13.41 -40.50 -58.43
CA ALA A 322 -12.47 -41.53 -58.00
C ALA A 322 -13.13 -42.91 -58.05
N VAL A 323 -12.47 -43.87 -58.70
CA VAL A 323 -12.82 -45.30 -58.62
C VAL A 323 -12.01 -45.92 -57.51
N THR A 324 -12.67 -46.51 -56.51
CA THR A 324 -12.00 -47.14 -55.37
C THR A 324 -11.89 -48.66 -55.55
N PRO A 325 -10.90 -49.32 -54.92
CA PRO A 325 -10.81 -50.78 -54.89
C PRO A 325 -12.02 -51.49 -54.25
N ALA A 326 -12.90 -50.76 -53.57
CA ALA A 326 -14.16 -51.26 -53.03
C ALA A 326 -15.28 -51.36 -54.09
N GLY A 327 -14.99 -51.01 -55.35
CA GLY A 327 -15.94 -51.09 -56.46
C GLY A 327 -16.88 -49.89 -56.53
N PHE A 328 -16.54 -48.74 -55.93
CA PHE A 328 -17.34 -47.52 -56.06
C PHE A 328 -16.71 -46.52 -57.02
N LEU A 329 -17.55 -45.83 -57.80
CA LEU A 329 -17.23 -44.57 -58.45
C LEU A 329 -17.87 -43.44 -57.66
N HIS A 330 -17.05 -42.65 -56.97
CA HIS A 330 -17.49 -41.47 -56.22
C HIS A 330 -17.32 -40.21 -57.08
N GLN A 331 -18.26 -39.28 -56.95
CA GLN A 331 -18.14 -37.91 -57.41
C GLN A 331 -18.01 -37.00 -56.20
N PHE A 332 -17.00 -36.14 -56.21
CA PHE A 332 -16.82 -35.01 -55.34
C PHE A 332 -16.95 -33.71 -56.12
N LYS A 333 -17.21 -32.62 -55.39
CA LYS A 333 -17.24 -31.28 -55.97
C LYS A 333 -15.87 -30.86 -56.52
N ASP A 334 -14.81 -31.14 -55.76
CA ASP A 334 -13.41 -30.85 -56.05
C ASP A 334 -12.47 -31.89 -55.38
N ASN A 335 -11.16 -31.65 -55.41
CA ASN A 335 -10.13 -32.49 -54.78
C ASN A 335 -9.53 -31.83 -53.52
N ASP A 336 -10.29 -30.96 -52.85
CA ASP A 336 -9.83 -30.29 -51.63
C ASP A 336 -10.22 -31.10 -50.40
N ASN A 337 -9.25 -31.86 -49.88
CA ASN A 337 -9.42 -32.68 -48.68
C ASN A 337 -9.02 -31.93 -47.39
N ILE A 338 -8.61 -30.66 -47.49
CA ILE A 338 -8.04 -29.89 -46.37
C ILE A 338 -9.00 -28.82 -45.88
N HIS A 339 -9.56 -28.01 -46.79
CA HIS A 339 -10.43 -26.89 -46.40
C HIS A 339 -11.93 -27.25 -46.43
N SER A 340 -12.30 -28.36 -47.07
CA SER A 340 -13.66 -28.85 -47.14
C SER A 340 -13.73 -30.33 -46.75
N ASP A 341 -14.81 -30.74 -46.07
CA ASP A 341 -15.05 -32.15 -45.77
C ASP A 341 -15.41 -32.89 -47.07
N PRO A 342 -14.61 -33.88 -47.52
CA PRO A 342 -14.83 -34.55 -48.80
C PRO A 342 -16.02 -35.51 -48.69
N THR A 343 -17.22 -34.99 -48.93
CA THR A 343 -18.46 -35.78 -49.03
C THR A 343 -18.77 -36.10 -50.49
N PRO A 344 -18.92 -37.39 -50.88
CA PRO A 344 -19.36 -37.73 -52.22
C PRO A 344 -20.78 -37.21 -52.51
N GLU A 345 -20.94 -36.40 -53.56
CA GLU A 345 -22.26 -35.95 -54.04
C GLU A 345 -23.04 -37.12 -54.66
N VAL A 346 -22.33 -37.99 -55.38
CA VAL A 346 -22.87 -39.17 -56.06
C VAL A 346 -21.92 -40.34 -55.88
N SER A 347 -22.46 -41.53 -55.66
CA SER A 347 -21.69 -42.76 -55.50
C SER A 347 -22.36 -43.90 -56.24
N LEU A 348 -21.69 -44.45 -57.24
CA LEU A 348 -22.18 -45.59 -58.01
C LEU A 348 -21.43 -46.85 -57.57
N TYR A 349 -22.15 -47.87 -57.11
CA TYR A 349 -21.55 -49.18 -56.88
C TYR A 349 -21.41 -49.92 -58.21
N LEU A 350 -20.19 -49.98 -58.72
CA LEU A 350 -19.87 -50.44 -60.07
C LEU A 350 -20.31 -51.89 -60.33
N PRO A 351 -20.19 -52.86 -59.41
CA PRO A 351 -20.71 -54.21 -59.63
C PRO A 351 -22.19 -54.31 -60.04
N ASP A 352 -23.01 -53.33 -59.64
CA ASP A 352 -24.44 -53.27 -59.99
C ASP A 352 -24.74 -52.36 -61.21
N CYS A 353 -23.69 -51.84 -61.86
CA CYS A 353 -23.80 -50.92 -62.98
C CYS A 353 -23.55 -51.63 -64.33
N ALA A 354 -24.04 -51.03 -65.41
CA ALA A 354 -23.68 -51.38 -66.78
C ALA A 354 -22.97 -50.19 -67.43
N ILE A 355 -21.88 -50.43 -68.16
CA ILE A 355 -21.13 -49.41 -68.89
C ILE A 355 -21.47 -49.49 -70.40
N GLY A 356 -21.72 -48.33 -71.02
CA GLY A 356 -21.90 -48.19 -72.46
C GLY A 356 -20.56 -47.96 -73.16
N ALA A 357 -20.53 -48.23 -74.47
CA ALA A 357 -19.32 -48.06 -75.29
C ALA A 357 -18.78 -46.62 -75.26
N VAL A 358 -17.47 -46.48 -75.44
CA VAL A 358 -16.82 -45.17 -75.58
C VAL A 358 -17.14 -44.58 -76.96
N ASP A 359 -17.70 -43.38 -76.98
CA ASP A 359 -17.96 -42.57 -78.19
C ASP A 359 -17.11 -41.30 -78.15
N GLY A 360 -15.94 -41.35 -78.80
CA GLY A 360 -14.95 -40.28 -78.79
C GLY A 360 -14.44 -39.98 -77.37
N VAL A 361 -14.94 -38.90 -76.78
CA VAL A 361 -14.61 -38.47 -75.41
C VAL A 361 -15.68 -38.83 -74.37
N ARG A 362 -16.77 -39.47 -74.79
CA ARG A 362 -17.95 -39.72 -73.97
C ARG A 362 -18.15 -41.21 -73.70
N PHE A 363 -18.73 -41.51 -72.55
CA PHE A 363 -19.20 -42.85 -72.20
C PHE A 363 -20.38 -42.74 -71.24
N THR A 364 -21.15 -43.81 -71.09
CA THR A 364 -22.32 -43.82 -70.20
C THR A 364 -22.21 -44.94 -69.17
N ILE A 365 -22.71 -44.70 -67.97
CA ILE A 365 -22.87 -45.71 -66.93
C ILE A 365 -24.33 -45.71 -66.53
N LYS A 366 -24.99 -46.86 -66.61
CA LYS A 366 -26.33 -47.05 -66.08
C LYS A 366 -26.23 -47.69 -64.70
N GLY A 367 -26.69 -46.99 -63.68
CA GLY A 367 -26.51 -47.43 -62.30
C GLY A 367 -27.35 -46.63 -61.32
N LYS A 368 -27.42 -47.16 -60.10
CA LYS A 368 -28.15 -46.56 -58.99
C LYS A 368 -27.21 -45.71 -58.14
N ASP A 369 -27.65 -44.50 -57.80
CA ASP A 369 -26.93 -43.68 -56.82
C ASP A 369 -27.10 -44.24 -55.42
N SER A 370 -25.99 -44.40 -54.73
CA SER A 370 -25.88 -44.91 -53.37
C SER A 370 -25.32 -43.89 -52.38
N SER A 371 -25.12 -42.63 -52.80
CA SER A 371 -24.66 -41.55 -51.90
C SER A 371 -25.71 -41.15 -50.85
N GLY A 372 -26.98 -41.52 -51.03
CA GLY A 372 -28.08 -41.15 -50.15
C GLY A 372 -28.17 -41.96 -48.85
N SER A 373 -29.04 -41.51 -47.93
CA SER A 373 -29.34 -42.25 -46.69
C SER A 373 -29.88 -43.66 -46.98
N LYS A 374 -29.71 -44.61 -46.06
CA LYS A 374 -30.13 -46.03 -46.20
C LYS A 374 -31.60 -46.19 -46.66
N LEU A 375 -32.48 -45.26 -46.27
CA LEU A 375 -33.88 -45.24 -46.72
C LEU A 375 -34.03 -44.73 -48.17
N GLY A 376 -33.27 -43.69 -48.55
CA GLY A 376 -33.22 -43.18 -49.92
C GLY A 376 -32.59 -44.16 -50.90
N ASN A 377 -31.57 -44.91 -50.47
CA ASN A 377 -30.92 -45.93 -51.28
C ASN A 377 -31.83 -47.13 -51.58
N LYS A 378 -32.96 -47.35 -50.90
CA LYS A 378 -33.93 -48.39 -51.31
C LYS A 378 -34.85 -47.92 -52.43
N MET A 379 -35.11 -46.63 -52.51
CA MET A 379 -35.99 -46.00 -53.50
C MET A 379 -35.25 -45.43 -54.73
N ALA A 380 -33.91 -45.38 -54.71
CA ALA A 380 -33.16 -44.86 -55.85
C ALA A 380 -33.35 -45.73 -57.11
N VAL A 381 -33.70 -45.07 -58.22
CA VAL A 381 -34.00 -45.70 -59.51
C VAL A 381 -32.73 -45.71 -60.36
N SER A 382 -32.44 -46.84 -61.01
CA SER A 382 -31.32 -46.96 -61.94
C SER A 382 -31.44 -45.90 -63.03
N SER A 383 -30.41 -45.07 -63.16
CA SER A 383 -30.40 -43.95 -64.09
C SER A 383 -29.17 -43.99 -65.00
N GLU A 384 -29.27 -43.44 -66.20
CA GLU A 384 -28.15 -43.39 -67.16
C GLU A 384 -27.33 -42.11 -66.99
N TRP A 385 -26.08 -42.26 -66.57
CA TRP A 385 -25.13 -41.19 -66.30
C TRP A 385 -24.21 -41.02 -67.50
N GLN A 386 -24.19 -39.83 -68.11
CA GLN A 386 -23.33 -39.54 -69.27
C GLN A 386 -22.11 -38.75 -68.82
N PHE A 387 -20.93 -39.31 -69.05
CA PHE A 387 -19.64 -38.73 -68.71
C PHE A 387 -18.89 -38.30 -69.97
N LYS A 388 -18.05 -37.27 -69.82
CA LYS A 388 -17.16 -36.75 -70.84
C LYS A 388 -15.78 -36.54 -70.21
N ALA A 389 -14.77 -37.19 -70.76
CA ALA A 389 -13.38 -37.00 -70.38
C ALA A 389 -12.73 -35.87 -71.20
N HIS A 390 -11.52 -35.45 -70.80
CA HIS A 390 -10.76 -34.41 -71.49
C HIS A 390 -10.26 -34.86 -72.86
N THR A 391 -9.88 -36.13 -72.99
CA THR A 391 -9.37 -36.72 -74.24
C THR A 391 -9.99 -38.09 -74.52
N PRO A 392 -9.97 -38.58 -75.79
CA PRO A 392 -10.44 -39.92 -76.10
C PRO A 392 -9.63 -41.01 -75.40
N SER A 393 -8.33 -40.78 -75.20
CA SER A 393 -7.47 -41.71 -74.44
C SER A 393 -7.89 -41.79 -72.98
N ASP A 394 -8.21 -40.67 -72.35
CA ASP A 394 -8.68 -40.66 -70.96
C ASP A 394 -10.06 -41.31 -70.84
N ALA A 395 -10.97 -41.07 -71.79
CA ALA A 395 -12.25 -41.78 -71.84
C ALA A 395 -12.05 -43.30 -71.92
N GLY A 396 -11.08 -43.75 -72.72
CA GLY A 396 -10.66 -45.15 -72.79
C GLY A 396 -10.15 -45.70 -71.45
N LYS A 397 -9.25 -44.98 -70.76
CA LYS A 397 -8.70 -45.37 -69.45
C LYS A 397 -9.77 -45.47 -68.37
N TRP A 398 -10.62 -44.45 -68.27
CA TRP A 398 -11.75 -44.45 -67.34
C TRP A 398 -12.70 -45.61 -67.62
N HIS A 399 -13.05 -45.82 -68.89
CA HIS A 399 -13.91 -46.91 -69.29
C HIS A 399 -13.31 -48.29 -68.96
N GLU A 400 -12.03 -48.51 -69.24
CA GLU A 400 -11.34 -49.77 -68.94
C GLU A 400 -11.34 -50.08 -67.43
N VAL A 401 -10.95 -49.11 -66.60
CA VAL A 401 -10.92 -49.29 -65.14
C VAL A 401 -12.32 -49.54 -64.59
N ILE A 402 -13.33 -48.79 -65.04
CA ILE A 402 -14.72 -48.98 -64.60
C ILE A 402 -15.28 -50.33 -65.07
N ALA A 403 -15.06 -50.70 -66.34
CA ALA A 403 -15.48 -51.99 -66.88
C ALA A 403 -14.83 -53.15 -66.12
N SER A 404 -13.55 -53.01 -65.70
CA SER A 404 -12.89 -54.04 -64.90
C SER A 404 -13.59 -54.25 -63.54
N GLN A 405 -14.08 -53.19 -62.90
CA GLN A 405 -14.77 -53.28 -61.61
C GLN A 405 -16.21 -53.80 -61.73
N ILE A 406 -16.90 -53.50 -62.84
CA ILE A 406 -18.23 -54.07 -63.16
C ILE A 406 -18.11 -55.59 -63.35
N HIS A 407 -17.13 -56.03 -64.13
CA HIS A 407 -16.95 -57.45 -64.45
C HIS A 407 -16.18 -58.23 -63.38
N ALA A 408 -15.46 -57.58 -62.46
CA ALA A 408 -14.77 -58.25 -61.35
C ALA A 408 -15.73 -58.95 -60.37
N ALA A 409 -17.02 -58.58 -60.34
CA ALA A 409 -18.04 -59.22 -59.50
C ALA A 409 -18.26 -60.71 -59.80
N THR A 410 -17.82 -61.21 -60.96
CA THR A 410 -17.88 -62.64 -61.32
C THR A 410 -16.60 -63.42 -61.01
N ALA A 411 -15.54 -62.76 -60.53
CA ALA A 411 -14.29 -63.41 -60.14
C ALA A 411 -14.09 -63.29 -58.62
N SER A 412 -14.27 -64.41 -57.93
CA SER A 412 -13.97 -64.59 -56.50
C SER A 412 -12.59 -64.03 -56.12
N VAL A 413 -12.56 -63.22 -55.07
CA VAL A 413 -11.36 -62.70 -54.42
C VAL A 413 -10.38 -63.83 -54.09
N PRO A 414 -9.10 -63.79 -54.54
CA PRO A 414 -8.08 -64.69 -54.03
C PRO A 414 -7.70 -64.28 -52.60
N THR A 415 -7.90 -65.19 -51.66
CA THR A 415 -7.33 -65.15 -50.32
C THR A 415 -5.82 -64.96 -50.42
N SER A 416 -5.30 -63.89 -49.81
CA SER A 416 -3.85 -63.74 -49.61
C SER A 416 -3.42 -64.36 -48.28
N PRO A 417 -2.15 -64.80 -48.16
CA PRO A 417 -1.77 -65.90 -47.27
C PRO A 417 -1.57 -65.48 -45.81
N ILE A 418 -1.65 -66.48 -44.94
CA ILE A 418 -1.19 -66.45 -43.55
C ILE A 418 0.30 -66.13 -43.52
N GLU A 419 0.68 -65.03 -42.84
CA GLU A 419 2.06 -64.78 -42.46
C GLU A 419 2.24 -65.03 -40.96
N SER A 420 3.09 -66.01 -40.68
CA SER A 420 3.50 -66.53 -39.38
C SER A 420 4.22 -65.47 -38.55
N LYS A 421 3.63 -65.05 -37.43
CA LYS A 421 4.38 -64.31 -36.41
C LYS A 421 5.16 -65.29 -35.54
N ASN A 422 6.46 -65.41 -35.84
CA ASN A 422 7.46 -65.80 -34.87
C ASN A 422 7.45 -64.76 -33.74
N ALA A 423 7.02 -65.18 -32.55
CA ALA A 423 7.10 -64.38 -31.34
C ALA A 423 8.48 -64.58 -30.71
N THR A 424 9.38 -63.62 -30.90
CA THR A 424 10.58 -63.50 -30.07
C THR A 424 10.21 -62.77 -28.78
N ALA A 425 10.52 -63.39 -27.65
CA ALA A 425 10.23 -62.94 -26.30
C ALA A 425 10.90 -61.59 -25.97
N ILE A 426 10.15 -60.69 -25.33
CA ILE A 426 10.71 -59.65 -24.48
C ILE A 426 10.14 -59.86 -23.07
N ASN A 427 11.05 -60.21 -22.17
CA ASN A 427 10.82 -60.32 -20.74
C ASN A 427 10.43 -58.96 -20.17
N ILE A 428 9.26 -58.87 -19.53
CA ILE A 428 9.01 -57.85 -18.51
C ILE A 428 8.76 -58.60 -17.20
N ALA A 429 9.73 -58.44 -16.30
CA ALA A 429 9.72 -58.97 -14.95
C ALA A 429 8.48 -58.48 -14.20
N THR A 430 7.72 -59.44 -13.67
CA THR A 430 6.69 -59.21 -12.66
C THR A 430 7.35 -59.32 -11.30
N SER A 431 7.45 -58.22 -10.55
CA SER A 431 7.56 -58.28 -9.09
C SER A 431 6.17 -58.02 -8.50
N GLN A 432 5.60 -59.09 -7.96
CA GLN A 432 4.41 -59.09 -7.14
C GLN A 432 4.68 -58.36 -5.82
N GLN A 433 3.72 -57.57 -5.34
CA GLN A 433 3.42 -57.56 -3.91
C GLN A 433 1.90 -57.40 -3.67
N LYS A 434 1.48 -58.08 -2.62
CA LYS A 434 0.15 -58.58 -2.24
C LYS A 434 -0.78 -57.55 -1.59
N GLU A 435 -2.10 -57.84 -1.72
CA GLU A 435 -3.23 -57.72 -0.77
C GLU A 435 -3.46 -56.32 -0.13
N SER A 436 -4.68 -55.76 -0.04
CA SER A 436 -5.91 -56.35 0.49
C SER A 436 -7.18 -55.62 0.01
N ALA A 437 -8.31 -56.32 0.11
CA ALA A 437 -9.68 -55.90 -0.19
C ALA A 437 -10.16 -54.66 0.59
N THR A 438 -11.19 -53.94 0.09
CA THR A 438 -12.58 -53.99 0.61
C THR A 438 -13.54 -53.22 -0.33
N SER A 439 -14.77 -53.72 -0.37
CA SER A 439 -16.02 -53.33 -1.03
C SER A 439 -16.38 -51.84 -1.16
N GLY A 440 -17.18 -51.55 -2.21
CA GLY A 440 -18.56 -51.08 -1.97
C GLY A 440 -19.03 -49.86 -2.78
N GLY A 441 -20.07 -50.07 -3.61
CA GLY A 441 -21.04 -49.08 -4.09
C GLY A 441 -20.50 -48.11 -5.16
N GLY A 442 -21.13 -47.92 -6.32
CA GLY A 442 -22.56 -47.90 -6.61
C GLY A 442 -22.97 -46.47 -6.95
N GLU A 443 -23.58 -46.30 -8.12
CA GLU A 443 -24.25 -45.09 -8.67
C GLU A 443 -23.33 -44.12 -9.43
N GLN A 444 -23.33 -44.02 -10.77
CA GLN A 444 -24.44 -43.76 -11.72
C GLN A 444 -25.10 -42.42 -11.37
N SER A 445 -24.84 -41.32 -12.08
CA SER A 445 -25.55 -40.94 -13.31
C SER A 445 -25.06 -39.52 -13.68
N THR A 446 -24.54 -39.27 -14.88
CA THR A 446 -25.25 -38.66 -16.04
C THR A 446 -26.00 -37.37 -15.66
N THR A 447 -25.78 -36.19 -16.23
CA THR A 447 -25.84 -35.78 -17.66
C THR A 447 -25.33 -34.33 -17.76
N THR A 448 -24.54 -33.93 -18.77
CA THR A 448 -24.99 -33.24 -20.01
C THR A 448 -25.83 -31.97 -19.71
N ALA A 449 -25.53 -30.75 -20.16
CA ALA A 449 -25.07 -30.33 -21.48
C ALA A 449 -24.54 -28.88 -21.49
N THR A 450 -23.54 -28.65 -22.35
CA THR A 450 -23.16 -27.40 -23.04
C THR A 450 -24.31 -26.85 -23.91
N PRO A 451 -24.14 -25.79 -24.75
CA PRO A 451 -23.45 -24.51 -24.62
C PRO A 451 -24.40 -23.34 -25.03
N ALA A 452 -23.92 -22.09 -25.02
CA ALA A 452 -24.00 -21.14 -26.15
C ALA A 452 -23.82 -19.68 -25.72
N SER A 453 -22.67 -19.12 -26.07
CA SER A 453 -22.54 -17.74 -26.57
C SER A 453 -23.20 -17.67 -27.97
N PRO A 454 -23.48 -16.50 -28.61
CA PRO A 454 -22.59 -15.33 -28.61
C PRO A 454 -23.26 -13.92 -28.76
N ALA A 455 -22.36 -12.94 -28.80
CA ALA A 455 -22.38 -11.72 -29.63
C ALA A 455 -22.97 -10.41 -29.04
N SER A 456 -22.03 -9.51 -28.72
CA SER A 456 -22.14 -8.05 -28.78
C SER A 456 -22.54 -7.57 -30.20
N PRO A 457 -23.02 -6.32 -30.39
CA PRO A 457 -22.07 -5.20 -30.53
C PRO A 457 -22.54 -3.79 -30.06
N HIS A 458 -21.52 -2.95 -29.84
CA HIS A 458 -21.42 -1.48 -29.97
C HIS A 458 -22.37 -0.50 -29.26
N GLY A 459 -21.74 0.51 -28.62
CA GLY A 459 -22.37 1.77 -28.22
C GLY A 459 -21.40 2.71 -27.48
N GLU A 460 -20.60 3.48 -28.23
CA GLU A 460 -19.83 4.63 -27.75
C GLU A 460 -20.77 5.73 -27.20
N LYS A 461 -20.42 6.34 -26.05
CA LYS A 461 -20.77 7.74 -25.73
C LYS A 461 -19.68 8.41 -24.89
N HIS A 462 -19.17 9.51 -25.45
CA HIS A 462 -18.33 10.53 -24.83
C HIS A 462 -19.01 11.19 -23.62
N TYR A 463 -18.22 11.51 -22.59
CA TYR A 463 -18.48 12.65 -21.70
C TYR A 463 -17.15 13.36 -21.38
N HIS A 464 -17.07 14.63 -21.79
CA HIS A 464 -16.06 15.61 -21.37
C HIS A 464 -16.52 16.26 -20.07
N ILE A 465 -15.65 16.30 -19.04
CA ILE A 465 -15.72 17.28 -17.95
C ILE A 465 -14.29 17.71 -17.61
N ALA A 466 -14.04 19.01 -17.71
CA ALA A 466 -12.82 19.68 -17.25
C ALA A 466 -12.97 20.12 -15.78
N PRO A 467 -11.85 20.34 -15.09
CA PRO A 467 -11.69 21.56 -14.29
C PRO A 467 -10.35 22.23 -14.67
N GLY A 468 -10.30 23.54 -14.93
CA GLY A 468 -10.49 24.59 -13.93
C GLY A 468 -9.11 25.15 -13.58
N GLN A 469 -8.71 26.21 -14.30
CA GLN A 469 -7.49 27.00 -14.04
C GLN A 469 -7.52 27.58 -12.63
N ASN A 470 -6.39 27.53 -11.93
CA ASN A 470 -6.17 28.30 -10.71
C ASN A 470 -4.97 29.23 -10.94
N GLU A 471 -5.27 30.50 -11.22
CA GLU A 471 -4.32 31.62 -11.14
C GLU A 471 -4.09 31.97 -9.67
N LEU A 472 -2.89 31.76 -9.16
CA LEU A 472 -2.37 32.54 -8.02
C LEU A 472 -0.87 32.80 -8.21
N ALA A 473 -0.62 33.92 -8.88
CA ALA A 473 0.35 34.96 -8.56
C ALA A 473 1.77 34.56 -8.13
N GLU A 474 2.68 34.78 -9.08
CA GLU A 474 4.08 35.14 -8.91
C GLU A 474 4.30 36.15 -7.77
N ARG A 475 5.31 35.90 -6.94
CA ARG A 475 6.03 36.95 -6.23
C ARG A 475 7.51 36.85 -6.59
N GLU A 476 7.90 37.64 -7.58
CA GLU A 476 9.26 38.13 -7.72
C GLU A 476 9.68 38.85 -6.43
N TYR A 477 10.89 38.55 -5.95
CA TYR A 477 11.70 39.50 -5.19
C TYR A 477 13.11 39.48 -5.78
N VAL A 478 13.41 40.48 -6.62
CA VAL A 478 14.75 40.76 -7.11
C VAL A 478 15.38 41.87 -6.28
N SER A 479 16.47 41.49 -5.61
CA SER A 479 17.68 42.26 -5.26
C SER A 479 17.61 43.50 -4.34
N LYS A 480 18.57 43.58 -3.42
CA LYS A 480 19.58 44.67 -3.41
C LYS A 480 20.82 44.29 -2.59
N GLN A 481 21.96 44.43 -3.28
CA GLN A 481 23.35 44.67 -2.85
C GLN A 481 24.11 43.61 -2.04
#